data_AF-A0A942C1A8-F1
#
_entry.id   AF-A0A942C1A8-F1
#
_cell.length_a   1.000
_cell.length_b   1.000
_cell.length_c   1.000
_cell.angle_alpha   90.00
_cell.angle_beta   90.00
_cell.angle_gamma   90.00
#
_symmetry.space_group_name_H-M   'P 1'
#
loop_
_entity.id
_entity.type
_entity.pdbx_description
1 polymer ?
#
loop_
_entity_poly.entity_id
_entity_poly.type
_entity_poly.pdbx_seq_one_letter_code
_entity_poly.pdbx_strand_id
1 'polypeptide(L)'
;MGEQNNTIDNDSGRKWKLSYVIIVLAIVLAVLGFIAVSWHRISAHQALLPVQNLAKLEAEFQKFRKVNGAFPKDFAEINRQVWHKVPGSHLNNDPLTWQKDHYYYRIVANGQELALWAVPVGERREEANTYFVVMSASWRRAWKGAAVGQENLSKIKSVPAPQDLALLGMEEQKSVAYK
;
A
#
# COMPACT_ATOMS: atom_id res chain seq x y z
N MET A 1 28.90 56.03 60.79
CA MET A 1 29.58 55.92 59.49
C MET A 1 29.51 54.46 59.08
N GLY A 2 28.71 54.12 58.07
CA GLY A 2 28.48 52.74 57.65
C GLY A 2 27.72 52.75 56.33
N GLU A 3 28.47 52.80 55.23
CA GLU A 3 27.98 52.64 53.87
C GLU A 3 27.33 51.27 53.71
N GLN A 4 26.04 51.24 53.34
CA GLN A 4 25.41 50.03 52.81
C GLN A 4 25.56 50.04 51.29
N ASN A 5 26.41 49.13 50.80
CA ASN A 5 26.63 48.84 49.40
C ASN A 5 25.39 48.19 48.77
N ASN A 6 24.76 48.89 47.83
CA ASN A 6 23.73 48.34 46.96
C ASN A 6 24.38 47.38 45.94
N THR A 7 24.24 46.08 46.18
CA THR A 7 24.42 45.08 45.13
C THR A 7 23.05 44.85 44.49
N ILE A 8 22.78 45.56 43.40
CA ILE A 8 21.56 45.40 42.62
C ILE A 8 21.58 44.00 42.00
N ASP A 9 20.59 43.21 42.41
CA ASP A 9 20.33 41.83 42.05
C ASP A 9 20.11 41.68 40.54
N ASN A 10 21.15 41.22 39.84
CA ASN A 10 21.16 40.98 38.39
C ASN A 10 20.68 39.55 38.04
N ASP A 11 20.01 38.86 38.96
CA ASP A 11 19.58 37.47 38.79
C ASP A 11 18.20 37.35 38.11
N SER A 12 17.41 38.43 38.13
CA SER A 12 16.08 38.49 37.52
C SER A 12 16.14 38.30 35.99
N GLY A 13 17.05 38.99 35.29
CA GLY A 13 17.15 38.96 33.83
C GLY A 13 17.66 37.63 33.23
N ARG A 14 18.42 36.84 34.00
CA ARG A 14 18.91 35.51 33.58
C ARG A 14 17.81 34.45 33.66
N LYS A 15 16.94 34.51 34.68
CA LYS A 15 15.84 33.56 34.89
C LYS A 15 14.81 33.60 33.76
N TRP A 16 14.45 34.79 33.27
CA TRP A 16 13.54 34.96 32.13
C TRP A 16 14.12 34.42 30.82
N LYS A 17 15.42 34.65 30.57
CA LYS A 17 16.12 34.11 29.40
C LYS A 17 16.23 32.58 29.46
N LEU A 18 16.49 32.02 30.64
CA LEU A 18 16.58 30.58 30.83
C LEU A 18 15.22 29.89 30.61
N SER A 19 14.14 30.50 31.13
CA SER A 19 12.78 29.98 30.95
C SER A 19 12.36 29.99 29.48
N TYR A 20 12.73 31.04 28.74
CA TYR A 20 12.48 31.13 27.30
C TYR A 20 13.21 30.05 26.50
N VAL A 21 14.48 29.78 26.84
CA VAL A 21 15.27 28.71 26.19
C VAL A 21 14.63 27.34 26.42
N ILE A 22 14.14 27.07 27.62
CA ILE A 22 13.47 25.80 27.95
C ILE A 22 12.15 25.64 27.18
N ILE A 23 11.36 26.71 27.05
CA ILE A 23 10.10 26.69 26.29
C ILE A 23 10.37 26.43 24.81
N VAL A 24 11.34 27.13 24.21
CA VAL A 24 11.68 26.92 22.80
C VAL A 24 12.18 25.49 22.58
N LEU A 25 13.01 24.95 23.48
CA LEU A 25 13.47 23.57 23.41
C LEU A 25 12.32 22.57 23.51
N ALA A 26 11.35 22.80 24.40
CA ALA A 26 10.17 21.96 24.54
C ALA A 26 9.30 21.96 23.27
N ILE A 27 9.11 23.14 22.64
CA ILE A 27 8.38 23.26 21.38
C ILE A 27 9.11 22.49 20.27
N VAL A 28 10.43 22.64 20.16
CA VAL A 28 11.22 21.91 19.15
C VAL A 28 11.11 20.40 19.34
N LEU A 29 11.21 19.90 20.57
CA LEU A 29 11.05 18.49 20.87
C LEU A 29 9.63 17.99 20.55
N ALA A 30 8.60 18.78 20.85
CA ALA A 30 7.21 18.44 20.52
C ALA A 30 6.98 18.38 19.00
N VAL A 31 7.53 19.32 18.24
CA VAL A 31 7.44 19.33 16.76
C VAL A 31 8.19 18.14 16.17
N LEU A 32 9.41 17.85 16.64
CA LEU A 32 10.17 16.68 16.18
C LEU A 32 9.47 15.37 16.50
N GLY A 33 8.89 15.24 17.71
CA GLY A 33 8.08 14.10 18.10
C GLY A 33 6.84 13.95 17.23
N PHE A 34 6.14 15.05 16.94
CA PHE A 34 4.97 15.06 16.05
C PHE A 34 5.32 14.63 14.62
N ILE A 35 6.43 15.14 14.07
CA ILE A 35 6.92 14.75 12.74
C ILE A 35 7.30 13.26 12.74
N ALA A 36 8.03 12.78 13.75
CA ALA A 36 8.43 11.39 13.86
C ALA A 36 7.22 10.44 13.95
N VAL A 37 6.23 10.76 14.79
CA VAL A 37 4.99 9.98 14.90
C VAL A 37 4.19 10.02 13.60
N SER A 38 4.11 11.19 12.95
CA SER A 38 3.41 11.34 11.68
C SER A 38 4.09 10.53 10.57
N TRP A 39 5.42 10.57 10.49
CA TRP A 39 6.20 9.77 9.55
C TRP A 39 6.08 8.28 9.85
N HIS A 40 6.07 7.87 11.13
CA HIS A 40 5.90 6.48 11.51
C HIS A 40 4.50 5.96 11.13
N ARG A 41 3.45 6.78 11.34
CA ARG A 41 2.08 6.46 10.90
C ARG A 41 1.98 6.38 9.37
N ILE A 42 2.59 7.31 8.64
CA ILE A 42 2.63 7.30 7.17
C ILE A 42 3.38 6.06 6.66
N SER A 43 4.50 5.71 7.28
CA SER A 43 5.31 4.55 6.89
C SER A 43 4.61 3.22 7.22
N ALA A 44 3.90 3.16 8.35
CA ALA A 44 3.07 2.01 8.71
C ALA A 44 1.89 1.84 7.72
N HIS A 45 1.32 2.92 7.21
CA HIS A 45 0.32 2.86 6.14
C HIS A 45 0.93 2.44 4.80
N GLN A 46 2.18 2.79 4.49
CA GLN A 46 2.84 2.34 3.26
C GLN A 46 3.16 0.84 3.25
N ALA A 47 3.45 0.23 4.41
CA ALA A 47 3.60 -1.22 4.53
C ALA A 47 2.29 -1.99 4.27
N LEU A 48 1.14 -1.32 4.40
CA LEU A 48 -0.19 -1.86 4.10
C LEU A 48 -0.64 -1.58 2.65
N LEU A 49 0.12 -0.79 1.88
CA LEU A 49 -0.22 -0.48 0.50
C LEU A 49 0.22 -1.62 -0.43
N PRO A 50 -0.72 -2.36 -1.02
CA PRO A 50 -0.41 -3.47 -1.92
C PRO A 50 0.17 -2.95 -3.23
N VAL A 51 0.12 -1.65 -3.51
CA VAL A 51 0.56 -1.02 -4.77
C VAL A 51 1.98 -1.42 -5.15
N GLN A 52 2.89 -1.55 -4.18
CA GLN A 52 4.27 -1.97 -4.48
C GLN A 52 4.36 -3.44 -4.89
N ASN A 53 3.59 -4.31 -4.22
CA ASN A 53 3.54 -5.74 -4.57
C ASN A 53 2.76 -5.96 -5.88
N LEU A 54 1.70 -5.18 -6.11
CA LEU A 54 0.88 -5.20 -7.30
C LEU A 54 1.68 -4.76 -8.53
N ALA A 55 2.40 -3.64 -8.46
CA ALA A 55 3.26 -3.18 -9.56
C ALA A 55 4.39 -4.16 -9.88
N LYS A 56 4.98 -4.82 -8.85
CA LYS A 56 5.98 -5.88 -9.06
C LYS A 56 5.35 -7.09 -9.76
N LEU A 57 4.19 -7.55 -9.30
CA LEU A 57 3.45 -8.64 -9.92
C LEU A 57 3.11 -8.34 -11.37
N GLU A 58 2.58 -7.15 -11.66
CA GLU A 58 2.30 -6.68 -13.02
C GLU A 58 3.53 -6.75 -13.91
N ALA A 59 4.68 -6.25 -13.43
CA ALA A 59 5.92 -6.28 -14.18
C ALA A 59 6.41 -7.71 -14.45
N GLU A 60 6.25 -8.62 -13.48
CA GLU A 60 6.58 -10.04 -13.62
C GLU A 60 5.64 -10.75 -14.60
N PHE A 61 4.33 -10.46 -14.58
CA PHE A 61 3.37 -10.95 -15.56
C PHE A 61 3.68 -10.47 -16.98
N GLN A 62 4.08 -9.21 -17.13
CA GLN A 62 4.50 -8.66 -18.42
C GLN A 62 5.80 -9.31 -18.92
N LYS A 63 6.77 -9.57 -18.03
CA LYS A 63 7.99 -10.31 -18.38
C LYS A 63 7.67 -11.73 -18.84
N PHE A 64 6.82 -12.44 -18.10
CA PHE A 64 6.36 -13.78 -18.47
C PHE A 64 5.74 -13.78 -19.88
N ARG A 65 4.86 -12.82 -20.15
CA ARG A 65 4.23 -12.67 -21.47
C ARG A 65 5.24 -12.38 -22.58
N LYS A 66 6.26 -11.55 -22.33
CA LYS A 66 7.31 -11.26 -23.32
C LYS A 66 8.10 -12.52 -23.71
N VAL A 67 8.27 -13.47 -22.78
CA VAL A 67 9.00 -14.72 -23.02
C VAL A 67 8.09 -15.78 -23.67
N ASN A 68 6.85 -15.93 -23.19
CA ASN A 68 5.97 -17.04 -23.57
C ASN A 68 4.90 -16.68 -24.60
N GLY A 69 4.73 -15.40 -24.94
CA GLY A 69 3.71 -14.90 -25.86
C GLY A 69 2.28 -14.80 -25.28
N ALA A 70 2.06 -15.31 -24.06
CA ALA A 70 0.77 -15.29 -23.37
C ALA A 70 0.92 -15.01 -21.86
N PHE A 71 -0.15 -14.58 -21.21
CA PHE A 71 -0.21 -14.46 -19.75
C PHE A 71 -0.32 -15.84 -19.08
N PRO A 72 0.15 -16.00 -17.83
CA PRO A 72 0.05 -17.27 -17.12
C PRO A 72 -1.40 -17.61 -16.81
N LYS A 73 -1.72 -18.91 -16.83
CA LYS A 73 -3.05 -19.43 -16.51
C LYS A 73 -3.33 -19.43 -15.02
N ASP A 74 -2.30 -19.69 -14.21
CA ASP A 74 -2.39 -19.79 -12.76
C ASP A 74 -1.12 -19.23 -12.08
N PHE A 75 -1.18 -19.07 -10.76
CA PHE A 75 -0.01 -18.62 -10.00
C PHE A 75 1.11 -19.67 -9.93
N ALA A 76 0.80 -20.95 -10.17
CA ALA A 76 1.80 -22.02 -10.17
C ALA A 76 2.70 -21.97 -11.43
N GLU A 77 2.17 -21.50 -12.57
CA GLU A 77 2.91 -21.36 -13.83
C GLU A 77 3.96 -20.25 -13.74
N ILE A 78 3.58 -19.06 -13.26
CA ILE A 78 4.55 -17.98 -13.03
C ILE A 78 5.54 -18.34 -11.92
N ASN A 79 5.10 -19.05 -10.88
CA ASN A 79 5.99 -19.49 -9.82
C ASN A 79 7.05 -20.48 -10.33
N ARG A 80 6.68 -21.40 -11.22
CA ARG A 80 7.63 -22.38 -11.80
C ARG A 80 8.68 -21.76 -12.71
N GLN A 81 8.37 -20.66 -13.40
CA GLN A 81 9.24 -20.08 -14.42
C GLN A 81 9.95 -18.79 -14.01
N VAL A 82 9.35 -17.99 -13.11
CA VAL A 82 9.86 -16.66 -12.77
C VAL A 82 10.28 -16.59 -11.30
N TRP A 83 9.46 -17.10 -10.37
CA TRP A 83 9.72 -16.88 -8.94
C TRP A 83 10.56 -17.97 -8.30
N HIS A 84 10.39 -19.23 -8.69
CA HIS A 84 11.01 -20.42 -8.10
C HIS A 84 10.89 -20.47 -6.57
N LYS A 85 9.72 -20.09 -6.01
CA LYS A 85 9.48 -20.00 -4.56
C LYS A 85 8.46 -21.04 -4.10
N VAL A 86 8.38 -21.22 -2.78
CA VAL A 86 7.28 -21.99 -2.17
C VAL A 86 5.97 -21.25 -2.47
N PRO A 87 4.97 -21.90 -3.08
CA PRO A 87 3.68 -21.26 -3.36
C PRO A 87 3.03 -20.84 -2.03
N GLY A 88 2.46 -19.64 -2.02
CA GLY A 88 1.70 -19.17 -0.86
C GLY A 88 0.37 -19.91 -0.74
N SER A 89 -0.35 -19.67 0.35
CA SER A 89 -1.66 -20.29 0.57
C SER A 89 -2.65 -19.91 -0.54
N HIS A 90 -3.43 -20.88 -1.01
CA HIS A 90 -4.52 -20.68 -1.97
C HIS A 90 -5.83 -20.53 -1.20
N LEU A 91 -6.69 -19.60 -1.63
CA LEU A 91 -8.05 -19.52 -1.11
C LEU A 91 -8.83 -20.74 -1.61
N ASN A 92 -9.35 -21.57 -0.71
CA ASN A 92 -10.12 -22.77 -1.04
C ASN A 92 -9.42 -23.73 -2.04
N ASN A 93 -8.08 -23.85 -1.97
CA ASN A 93 -7.27 -24.60 -2.93
C ASN A 93 -7.41 -24.15 -4.40
N ASP A 94 -7.86 -22.91 -4.65
CA ASP A 94 -7.96 -22.36 -6.00
C ASP A 94 -6.59 -21.90 -6.51
N PRO A 95 -6.01 -22.55 -7.56
CA PRO A 95 -4.70 -22.21 -8.11
C PRO A 95 -4.64 -20.82 -8.75
N LEU A 96 -5.80 -20.21 -9.03
CA LEU A 96 -5.92 -18.84 -9.53
C LEU A 96 -5.80 -17.80 -8.42
N THR A 97 -5.74 -18.23 -7.16
CA THR A 97 -5.59 -17.35 -6.01
C THR A 97 -4.23 -17.52 -5.36
N TRP A 98 -3.71 -16.48 -4.73
CA TRP A 98 -2.47 -16.56 -3.98
C TRP A 98 -2.51 -15.58 -2.82
N GLN A 99 -2.29 -16.08 -1.61
CA GLN A 99 -2.15 -15.24 -0.42
C GLN A 99 -0.71 -14.78 -0.30
N LYS A 100 -0.54 -13.48 -0.14
CA LYS A 100 0.73 -12.92 0.30
C LYS A 100 0.48 -11.70 1.19
N ASP A 101 1.16 -11.68 2.33
CA ASP A 101 1.02 -10.65 3.34
C ASP A 101 -0.46 -10.52 3.77
N HIS A 102 -1.00 -9.29 3.76
CA HIS A 102 -2.39 -8.98 4.11
C HIS A 102 -3.33 -8.92 2.90
N TYR A 103 -3.00 -9.60 1.80
CA TYR A 103 -3.84 -9.62 0.59
C TYR A 103 -3.99 -11.03 0.00
N TYR A 104 -5.19 -11.31 -0.50
CA TYR A 104 -5.40 -12.35 -1.51
C TYR A 104 -5.33 -11.73 -2.88
N TYR A 105 -4.51 -12.34 -3.74
CA TYR A 105 -4.45 -12.04 -5.14
C TYR A 105 -5.27 -13.07 -5.92
N ARG A 106 -5.97 -12.65 -6.97
CA ARG A 106 -6.62 -13.56 -7.92
C ARG A 106 -6.32 -13.12 -9.33
N ILE A 107 -5.96 -14.06 -10.19
CA ILE A 107 -5.81 -13.80 -11.62
C ILE A 107 -6.94 -14.41 -12.43
N VAL A 108 -7.32 -13.70 -13.49
CA VAL A 108 -8.20 -14.21 -14.55
C VAL A 108 -7.55 -13.82 -15.87
N ALA A 109 -7.07 -14.82 -16.60
CA ALA A 109 -6.45 -14.62 -17.92
C ALA A 109 -7.48 -14.90 -19.03
N ASN A 110 -7.58 -13.99 -20.01
CA ASN A 110 -8.37 -14.15 -21.21
C ASN A 110 -7.47 -14.05 -22.46
N GLY A 111 -6.45 -14.91 -22.54
CA GLY A 111 -5.49 -14.97 -23.66
C GLY A 111 -4.57 -13.75 -23.75
N GLN A 112 -5.06 -12.63 -24.28
CA GLN A 112 -4.31 -11.38 -24.49
C GLN A 112 -4.47 -10.38 -23.34
N GLU A 113 -5.34 -10.67 -22.38
CA GLU A 113 -5.61 -9.82 -21.23
C GLU A 113 -5.44 -10.61 -19.94
N LEU A 114 -4.90 -9.93 -18.92
CA LEU A 114 -4.81 -10.44 -17.57
C LEU A 114 -5.51 -9.47 -16.63
N ALA A 115 -6.50 -9.98 -15.92
CA ALA A 115 -7.13 -9.31 -14.81
C ALA A 115 -6.52 -9.82 -13.50
N LEU A 116 -6.13 -8.89 -12.64
CA LEU A 116 -5.52 -9.13 -11.34
C LEU A 116 -6.31 -8.39 -10.26
N TRP A 117 -6.83 -9.15 -9.30
CA TRP A 117 -7.44 -8.63 -8.08
C TRP A 117 -6.44 -8.69 -6.95
N ALA A 118 -6.46 -7.69 -6.08
CA ALA A 118 -5.84 -7.72 -4.76
C ALA A 118 -6.88 -7.28 -3.72
N VAL A 119 -7.29 -8.21 -2.87
CA VAL A 119 -8.32 -7.99 -1.85
C VAL A 119 -7.69 -8.12 -0.47
N PRO A 120 -7.92 -7.15 0.44
CA PRO A 120 -7.33 -7.17 1.77
C PRO A 120 -7.90 -8.29 2.64
N VAL A 121 -7.07 -8.81 3.55
CA VAL A 121 -7.39 -9.91 4.46
C VAL A 121 -6.92 -9.62 5.88
N GLY A 122 -7.55 -10.27 6.86
CA GLY A 122 -7.25 -10.11 8.29
C GLY A 122 -8.19 -9.14 9.00
N GLU A 123 -7.91 -8.88 10.27
CA GLU A 123 -8.80 -8.12 11.18
C GLU A 123 -9.01 -6.66 10.76
N ARG A 124 -7.99 -6.05 10.15
CA ARG A 124 -8.02 -4.64 9.70
C ARG A 124 -8.37 -4.50 8.22
N ARG A 125 -9.03 -5.50 7.63
CA ARG A 125 -9.35 -5.49 6.18
C ARG A 125 -10.19 -4.29 5.77
N GLU A 126 -11.07 -3.80 6.65
CA GLU A 126 -11.98 -2.69 6.38
C GLU A 126 -11.25 -1.34 6.24
N GLU A 127 -10.04 -1.23 6.79
CA GLU A 127 -9.19 -0.04 6.68
C GLU A 127 -8.40 0.00 5.37
N ALA A 128 -8.42 -1.09 4.60
CA ALA A 128 -7.67 -1.26 3.37
C ALA A 128 -8.56 -1.18 2.13
N ASN A 129 -7.93 -1.04 0.96
CA ASN A 129 -8.63 -0.91 -0.31
C ASN A 129 -8.49 -2.19 -1.13
N THR A 130 -9.53 -2.54 -1.87
CA THR A 130 -9.45 -3.52 -2.95
C THR A 130 -8.86 -2.84 -4.18
N TYR A 131 -7.96 -3.54 -4.84
CA TYR A 131 -7.40 -3.11 -6.12
C TYR A 131 -7.77 -4.12 -7.20
N PHE A 132 -8.11 -3.60 -8.38
CA PHE A 132 -8.36 -4.39 -9.56
C PHE A 132 -7.58 -3.80 -10.73
N VAL A 133 -6.87 -4.63 -11.46
CA VAL A 133 -6.06 -4.21 -12.60
C VAL A 133 -6.37 -5.10 -13.77
N VAL A 134 -6.60 -4.51 -14.94
CA VAL A 134 -6.63 -5.22 -16.21
C VAL A 134 -5.48 -4.71 -17.06
N MET A 135 -4.70 -5.63 -17.60
CA MET A 135 -3.58 -5.29 -18.45
C MET A 135 -3.55 -6.16 -19.69
N SER A 136 -3.10 -5.56 -20.78
CA SER A 136 -2.76 -6.23 -22.03
C SER A 136 -1.32 -5.89 -22.41
N ALA A 137 -0.96 -6.13 -23.67
CA ALA A 137 0.34 -5.81 -24.24
C ALA A 137 0.69 -4.32 -24.19
N SER A 138 -0.30 -3.49 -24.49
CA SER A 138 -0.13 -2.09 -24.87
C SER A 138 -0.84 -1.12 -23.94
N TRP A 139 -1.69 -1.62 -23.03
CA TRP A 139 -2.49 -0.79 -22.16
C TRP A 139 -2.68 -1.44 -20.79
N ARG A 140 -2.98 -0.58 -19.81
CA ARG A 140 -3.27 -0.94 -18.43
C ARG A 140 -4.38 -0.04 -17.91
N ARG A 141 -5.35 -0.63 -17.22
CA ARG A 141 -6.38 0.08 -16.45
C ARG A 141 -6.40 -0.47 -15.04
N ALA A 142 -6.58 0.43 -14.08
CA ALA A 142 -6.59 0.09 -12.67
C ALA A 142 -7.80 0.72 -12.01
N TRP A 143 -8.38 0.03 -11.06
CA TRP A 143 -9.49 0.48 -10.25
C TRP A 143 -9.15 0.26 -8.78
N LYS A 144 -9.69 1.13 -7.94
CA LYS A 144 -9.53 1.09 -6.49
C LYS A 144 -10.90 1.33 -5.86
N GLY A 145 -11.23 0.56 -4.84
CA GLY A 145 -12.47 0.73 -4.09
C GLY A 145 -12.35 0.20 -2.68
N ALA A 146 -13.47 0.22 -1.96
CA ALA A 146 -13.55 -0.29 -0.59
C ALA A 146 -13.15 -1.77 -0.50
N ALA A 147 -12.86 -2.23 0.72
CA ALA A 147 -12.57 -3.62 1.00
C ALA A 147 -13.75 -4.52 0.56
N VAL A 148 -13.50 -5.42 -0.38
CA VAL A 148 -14.48 -6.40 -0.86
C VAL A 148 -14.28 -7.69 -0.07
N GLY A 149 -15.37 -8.41 0.21
CA GLY A 149 -15.29 -9.71 0.88
C GLY A 149 -14.53 -10.76 0.08
N GLN A 150 -13.71 -11.57 0.75
CA GLN A 150 -12.96 -12.68 0.14
C GLN A 150 -13.90 -13.73 -0.49
N GLU A 151 -15.09 -13.89 0.06
CA GLU A 151 -16.15 -14.74 -0.46
C GLU A 151 -16.55 -14.38 -1.90
N ASN A 152 -16.35 -13.13 -2.30
CA ASN A 152 -16.67 -12.67 -3.65
C ASN A 152 -15.56 -13.02 -4.65
N LEU A 153 -14.29 -13.14 -4.21
CA LEU A 153 -13.17 -13.49 -5.10
C LEU A 153 -13.39 -14.80 -5.83
N SER A 154 -13.82 -15.84 -5.11
CA SER A 154 -14.08 -17.17 -5.69
C SER A 154 -15.19 -17.19 -6.74
N LYS A 155 -16.09 -16.19 -6.71
CA LYS A 155 -17.20 -16.05 -7.67
C LYS A 155 -16.78 -15.33 -8.95
N ILE A 156 -15.62 -14.67 -8.97
CA ILE A 156 -15.10 -13.96 -10.13
C ILE A 156 -14.50 -14.97 -11.11
N LYS A 157 -15.30 -15.30 -12.14
CA LYS A 157 -14.92 -16.27 -13.18
C LYS A 157 -14.47 -15.63 -14.49
N SER A 158 -14.73 -14.34 -14.67
CA SER A 158 -14.42 -13.57 -15.86
C SER A 158 -13.94 -12.17 -15.49
N VAL A 159 -13.34 -11.48 -16.46
CA VAL A 159 -13.01 -10.05 -16.33
C VAL A 159 -14.34 -9.27 -16.25
N PRO A 160 -14.66 -8.60 -15.14
CA PRO A 160 -15.91 -7.86 -15.01
C PRO A 160 -15.90 -6.61 -15.88
N ALA A 161 -17.08 -6.20 -16.34
CA ALA A 161 -17.22 -4.97 -17.11
C ALA A 161 -17.00 -3.74 -16.21
N PRO A 162 -16.59 -2.59 -16.77
CA PRO A 162 -16.45 -1.35 -15.99
C PRO A 162 -17.70 -0.94 -15.20
N GLN A 163 -18.88 -1.29 -15.71
CA GLN A 163 -20.17 -1.05 -15.05
C GLN A 163 -20.33 -1.89 -13.78
N ASP A 164 -19.92 -3.16 -13.81
CA ASP A 164 -19.95 -4.05 -12.65
C ASP A 164 -18.98 -3.56 -11.56
N LEU A 165 -17.83 -3.03 -11.97
CA LEU A 165 -16.85 -2.42 -11.06
C LEU A 165 -17.43 -1.16 -10.39
N ALA A 166 -18.15 -0.33 -11.13
CA ALA A 166 -18.82 0.84 -10.58
C ALA A 166 -19.90 0.45 -9.55
N LEU A 167 -20.65 -0.64 -9.79
CA LEU A 167 -21.61 -1.19 -8.82
C LEU A 167 -20.93 -1.69 -7.54
N LEU A 168 -19.67 -2.12 -7.62
CA LEU A 168 -18.84 -2.48 -6.47
C LEU A 168 -18.20 -1.25 -5.79
N GLY A 169 -18.52 -0.03 -6.22
CA GLY A 169 -17.91 1.20 -5.72
C GLY A 169 -16.43 1.32 -6.07
N MET A 170 -15.98 0.66 -7.14
CA MET A 170 -14.60 0.74 -7.61
C MET A 170 -14.45 1.90 -8.59
N GLU A 171 -13.51 2.79 -8.31
CA GLU A 171 -13.21 3.95 -9.13
C GLU A 171 -11.98 3.72 -9.99
N GLU A 172 -12.10 4.05 -11.27
CA GLU A 172 -10.97 3.96 -12.19
C GLU A 172 -9.88 4.96 -11.80
N GLN A 173 -8.66 4.45 -11.66
CA GLN A 173 -7.47 5.23 -11.39
C GLN A 173 -6.93 5.75 -12.72
N LYS A 174 -6.49 7.02 -12.75
CA LYS A 174 -5.84 7.58 -13.94
C LYS A 174 -4.69 6.67 -14.38
N SER A 175 -4.77 6.18 -15.61
CA SER A 175 -3.77 5.28 -16.20
C SER A 175 -2.41 5.98 -16.27
N VAL A 176 -1.42 5.47 -15.54
CA VAL A 176 -0.02 5.85 -15.75
C VAL A 176 0.45 5.07 -16.97
N ALA A 177 0.80 5.78 -18.05
CA ALA A 177 1.37 5.16 -19.23
C ALA A 177 2.63 4.37 -18.86
N TYR A 178 2.73 3.12 -19.31
CA TYR A 178 3.95 2.32 -19.18
C TYR A 178 5.03 3.00 -20.04
N LYS A 179 6.08 3.53 -19.41
CA LYS A 179 7.30 3.95 -20.10
C LYS A 179 8.19 2.74 -20.36
#